data_AF-A0A7W3T7A5-F1
#
_entry.id   AF-A0A7W3T7A5-F1
#
_cell.length_a   1.000
_cell.length_b   1.000
_cell.length_c   1.000
_cell.angle_alpha   90.00
_cell.angle_beta   90.00
_cell.angle_gamma   90.00
#
_symmetry.space_group_name_H-M   'P 1'
#
loop_
_entity.id
_entity.type
_entity.pdbx_description
1 polymer ?
#
loop_
_entity_poly.entity_id
_entity_poly.type
_entity_poly.pdbx_seq_one_letter_code
_entity_poly.pdbx_strand_id
1 'polypeptide(L)'
;MDTTLTAAHAATEAGVTVATIRTWCRRGVITATKVSGRWVIDPSSLNRRIRIGQESRTMTPTTTYRIEQGTAIRYGTEREVWSVVRTDGTPAGFGPGQDPRIHNATFTTPEIAEIYRRFYEETPAGYRLERDHHSSRSMRRGSYWRLTGSGQDDPDTIRHIWEDGEEVRGSWPEGTTWLDVLIFLANRHAEGAPARIEKAAAEKAIAEAEAAVREAREAQLAEARRTKGALATDRQISYILSLLARRRDSGEGGGFFSGPTTRADLELLSKAEASAYIDSLTDNY
;
A
#
# COMPACT_ATOMS: atom_id res chain seq x y z
N MET A 1 -2.69 52.27 0.78
CA MET A 1 -2.70 51.84 2.19
C MET A 1 -2.77 50.33 2.16
N ASP A 2 -1.66 49.65 2.46
CA ASP A 2 -1.62 48.18 2.50
C ASP A 2 -2.38 47.69 3.73
N THR A 3 -3.60 47.21 3.51
CA THR A 3 -4.43 46.62 4.57
C THR A 3 -3.83 45.27 4.96
N THR A 4 -2.98 45.27 5.99
CA THR A 4 -2.39 44.03 6.53
C THR A 4 -3.44 43.21 7.27
N LEU A 5 -3.66 41.96 6.85
CA LEU A 5 -4.67 41.08 7.43
C LEU A 5 -4.06 40.14 8.47
N THR A 6 -4.70 39.99 9.64
CA THR A 6 -4.25 39.07 10.69
C THR A 6 -4.77 37.65 10.45
N ALA A 7 -4.10 36.64 10.99
CA ALA A 7 -4.55 35.25 10.87
C ALA A 7 -5.97 34.99 11.43
N ALA A 8 -6.41 35.78 12.41
CA ALA A 8 -7.76 35.69 12.96
C ALA A 8 -8.80 36.25 11.98
N HIS A 9 -8.54 37.43 11.40
CA HIS A 9 -9.42 38.00 10.37
C HIS A 9 -9.47 37.11 9.12
N ALA A 10 -8.33 36.57 8.69
CA ALA A 10 -8.26 35.68 7.53
C ALA A 10 -9.07 34.39 7.74
N ALA A 11 -9.08 33.87 8.97
CA ALA A 11 -9.84 32.68 9.34
C ALA A 11 -11.34 32.93 9.20
N THR A 12 -11.82 34.07 9.71
CA THR A 12 -13.21 34.51 9.56
C THR A 12 -13.58 34.69 8.09
N GLU A 13 -12.75 35.39 7.31
CA GLU A 13 -13.01 35.68 5.90
C GLU A 13 -13.03 34.41 5.03
N ALA A 14 -12.16 33.44 5.31
CA ALA A 14 -12.10 32.17 4.59
C ALA A 14 -13.05 31.08 5.13
N GLY A 15 -13.74 31.32 6.26
CA GLY A 15 -14.58 30.32 6.92
C GLY A 15 -13.82 29.07 7.38
N VAL A 16 -12.58 29.23 7.85
CA VAL A 16 -11.72 28.14 8.34
C VAL A 16 -11.12 28.47 9.70
N THR A 17 -10.44 27.51 10.34
CA THR A 17 -9.80 27.75 11.63
C THR A 17 -8.51 28.57 11.51
N VAL A 18 -8.14 29.29 12.57
CA VAL A 18 -6.84 30.01 12.66
C VAL A 18 -5.65 29.05 12.49
N ALA A 19 -5.76 27.81 12.97
CA ALA A 19 -4.73 26.78 12.79
C ALA A 19 -4.54 26.40 11.31
N THR A 20 -5.64 26.34 10.55
CA THR A 20 -5.62 26.12 9.09
C THR A 20 -4.90 27.26 8.38
N ILE A 21 -5.26 28.52 8.67
CA ILE A 21 -4.58 29.70 8.10
C ILE A 21 -3.08 29.69 8.42
N ARG A 22 -2.70 29.43 9.68
CA ARG A 22 -1.28 29.32 10.07
C ARG A 22 -0.54 28.22 9.32
N THR A 23 -1.22 27.12 9.01
CA THR A 23 -0.65 26.02 8.23
C THR A 23 -0.48 26.43 6.77
N TRP A 24 -1.42 27.18 6.19
CA TRP A 24 -1.28 27.76 4.86
C TRP A 24 -0.10 28.72 4.77
N CYS A 25 0.08 29.63 5.74
CA CYS A 25 1.23 30.53 5.77
C CYS A 25 2.56 29.77 5.85
N ARG A 26 2.66 28.77 6.74
CA ARG A 26 3.89 27.97 6.90
C ARG A 26 4.26 27.16 5.65
N ARG A 27 3.27 26.71 4.90
CA ARG A 27 3.45 25.92 3.67
C ARG A 27 3.58 26.78 2.40
N GLY A 28 3.51 28.12 2.53
CA GLY A 28 3.55 29.03 1.38
C GLY A 28 2.33 28.94 0.46
N VAL A 29 1.19 28.45 0.97
CA VAL A 29 -0.08 28.37 0.21
C VAL A 29 -0.66 29.76 -0.03
N ILE A 30 -0.45 30.68 0.91
CA ILE A 30 -0.79 32.10 0.79
C ILE A 30 0.43 32.94 1.15
N THR A 31 0.61 34.06 0.46
CA THR A 31 1.69 35.02 0.71
C THR A 31 1.49 35.66 2.09
N ALA A 32 2.47 35.46 2.98
CA ALA A 32 2.43 36.04 4.31
C ALA A 32 3.85 36.26 4.86
N THR A 33 4.02 37.32 5.63
CA THR A 33 5.26 37.65 6.33
C THR A 33 5.06 37.55 7.83
N LYS A 34 6.03 37.01 8.56
CA LYS A 34 5.97 36.93 10.02
C LYS A 34 6.64 38.17 10.62
N VAL A 35 5.84 39.02 11.28
CA VAL A 35 6.30 40.27 11.93
C VAL A 35 6.01 40.16 13.42
N SER A 36 7.05 40.24 14.26
CA SER A 36 6.94 40.17 15.72
C SER A 36 6.10 38.98 16.22
N GLY A 37 6.33 37.80 15.62
CA GLY A 37 5.63 36.57 15.99
C GLY A 37 4.21 36.42 15.42
N ARG A 38 3.68 37.45 14.73
CA ARG A 38 2.36 37.43 14.11
C ARG A 38 2.46 37.30 12.59
N TRP A 39 1.52 36.59 11.98
CA TRP A 39 1.42 36.50 10.52
C TRP A 39 0.69 37.73 10.00
N VAL A 40 1.34 38.44 9.08
CA VAL A 40 0.79 39.49 8.23
C VAL A 40 0.51 38.86 6.87
N ILE A 41 -0.76 38.77 6.50
CA ILE A 41 -1.22 38.03 5.31
C ILE A 41 -1.56 39.03 4.21
N ASP A 42 -1.13 38.73 2.98
CA ASP A 42 -1.53 39.47 1.78
C ASP A 42 -3.00 39.16 1.41
N PRO A 43 -3.90 40.16 1.39
CA PRO A 43 -5.31 39.94 1.10
C PRO A 43 -5.57 39.35 -0.30
N SER A 44 -4.76 39.73 -1.30
CA SER A 44 -4.93 39.24 -2.68
C SER A 44 -4.66 37.74 -2.77
N SER A 45 -3.59 37.28 -2.13
CA SER A 45 -3.26 35.86 -2.05
C SER A 45 -4.30 35.06 -1.26
N LEU A 46 -4.88 35.62 -0.19
CA LEU A 46 -5.96 34.98 0.55
C LEU A 46 -7.22 34.84 -0.31
N ASN A 47 -7.64 35.93 -0.95
CA ASN A 47 -8.81 35.94 -1.84
C ASN A 47 -8.67 34.96 -3.00
N ARG A 48 -7.47 34.86 -3.59
CA ARG A 48 -7.19 33.85 -4.61
C ARG A 48 -7.39 32.44 -4.08
N ARG A 49 -6.92 32.14 -2.85
CA ARG A 49 -7.07 30.80 -2.24
C ARG A 49 -8.52 30.47 -1.90
N ILE A 50 -9.29 31.45 -1.41
CA ILE A 50 -10.73 31.31 -1.16
C ILE A 50 -11.45 31.01 -2.47
N ARG A 51 -11.16 31.79 -3.52
CA ARG A 51 -11.75 31.60 -4.84
C ARG A 51 -11.46 30.22 -5.40
N ILE A 52 -10.21 29.75 -5.36
CA ILE A 52 -9.87 28.38 -5.76
C ILE A 52 -10.71 27.36 -4.96
N GLY A 53 -10.87 27.57 -3.65
CA GLY A 53 -11.72 26.71 -2.82
C GLY A 53 -13.21 26.76 -3.19
N GLN A 54 -13.71 27.90 -3.65
CA GLN A 54 -15.09 28.07 -4.12
C GLN A 54 -15.28 27.48 -5.52
N GLU A 55 -14.35 27.72 -6.44
CA GLU A 55 -14.31 27.16 -7.80
C GLU A 55 -14.22 25.63 -7.76
N SER A 56 -13.40 25.07 -6.87
CA SER A 56 -13.37 23.63 -6.65
C SER A 56 -14.67 23.06 -6.06
N ARG A 57 -15.50 23.90 -5.42
CA ARG A 57 -16.85 23.51 -4.93
C ARG A 57 -17.94 23.71 -5.97
N THR A 58 -17.78 24.65 -6.90
CA THR A 58 -18.76 24.96 -7.95
C THR A 58 -18.48 24.27 -9.29
N MET A 59 -17.26 23.76 -9.52
CA MET A 59 -17.05 22.75 -10.55
C MET A 59 -17.90 21.55 -10.20
N THR A 60 -19.04 21.41 -10.90
CA THR A 60 -19.78 20.16 -10.92
C THR A 60 -18.77 19.10 -11.35
N PRO A 61 -18.47 18.10 -10.50
CA PRO A 61 -17.52 17.06 -10.87
C PRO A 61 -17.99 16.49 -12.19
N THR A 62 -17.12 16.55 -13.20
CA THR A 62 -17.42 15.99 -14.52
C THR A 62 -17.72 14.52 -14.29
N THR A 63 -19.00 14.16 -14.41
CA THR A 63 -19.42 12.80 -14.08
C THR A 63 -18.78 11.86 -15.07
N THR A 64 -17.95 10.96 -14.57
CA THR A 64 -17.25 9.94 -15.36
C THR A 64 -18.22 8.87 -15.84
N TYR A 65 -19.29 8.65 -15.07
CA TYR A 65 -20.32 7.64 -15.33
C TYR A 65 -21.69 8.23 -15.53
N ARG A 66 -22.47 7.66 -16.46
CA ARG A 66 -23.90 7.92 -16.60
C ARG A 66 -24.69 6.63 -16.67
N ILE A 67 -25.99 6.73 -16.41
CA ILE A 67 -26.92 5.62 -16.55
C ILE A 67 -27.63 5.75 -17.89
N GLU A 68 -27.67 4.66 -18.64
CA GLU A 68 -28.46 4.53 -19.86
C GLU A 68 -29.57 3.51 -19.65
N GLN A 69 -30.78 3.87 -20.07
CA GLN A 69 -31.93 2.98 -20.13
C GLN A 69 -31.93 2.29 -21.49
N GLY A 70 -32.20 0.98 -21.50
CA GLY A 70 -32.30 0.20 -22.73
C GLY A 70 -33.17 -1.04 -22.54
N THR A 71 -33.22 -1.88 -23.57
CA THR A 71 -33.87 -3.19 -23.50
C THR A 71 -32.87 -4.32 -23.74
N ALA A 72 -33.07 -5.43 -23.04
CA ALA A 72 -32.25 -6.62 -23.19
C ALA A 72 -33.13 -7.88 -23.20
N ILE A 73 -32.84 -8.81 -24.09
CA ILE A 73 -33.51 -10.12 -24.12
C ILE A 73 -32.84 -11.03 -23.10
N ARG A 74 -33.54 -11.40 -22.03
CA ARG A 74 -33.11 -12.42 -21.06
C ARG A 74 -34.13 -13.54 -21.02
N TYR A 75 -33.66 -14.77 -21.24
CA TYR A 75 -34.51 -15.97 -21.29
C TYR A 75 -35.70 -15.82 -22.26
N GLY A 76 -35.43 -15.28 -23.46
CA GLY A 76 -36.45 -15.08 -24.51
C GLY A 76 -37.47 -13.98 -24.23
N THR A 77 -37.34 -13.24 -23.12
CA THR A 77 -38.22 -12.13 -22.76
C THR A 77 -37.45 -10.81 -22.85
N GLU A 78 -38.01 -9.83 -23.53
CA GLU A 78 -37.50 -8.46 -23.51
C GLU A 78 -37.75 -7.83 -22.14
N ARG A 79 -36.71 -7.26 -21.55
CA ARG A 79 -36.79 -6.55 -20.27
C ARG A 79 -36.11 -5.21 -20.39
N GLU A 80 -36.69 -4.24 -19.72
CA GLU A 80 -36.04 -2.96 -19.47
C GLU A 80 -34.83 -3.16 -18.56
N VAL A 81 -33.72 -2.51 -18.91
CA VAL A 81 -32.48 -2.56 -18.16
C VAL A 81 -31.84 -1.19 -18.06
N TRP A 82 -31.06 -0.99 -17.02
CA TRP A 82 -30.29 0.23 -16.75
C TRP A 82 -28.81 -0.13 -16.71
N SER A 83 -28.01 0.46 -17.58
CA SER A 83 -26.58 0.20 -17.68
C SER A 83 -25.77 1.39 -17.23
N VAL A 84 -24.71 1.15 -16.45
CA VAL A 84 -23.74 2.18 -16.10
C VAL A 84 -22.67 2.20 -17.19
N VAL A 85 -22.51 3.36 -17.85
CA VAL A 85 -21.57 3.56 -18.95
C VAL A 85 -20.65 4.73 -18.68
N ARG A 86 -19.47 4.74 -19.29
CA ARG A 86 -18.56 5.88 -19.21
C ARG A 86 -18.99 7.02 -20.14
N THR A 87 -18.85 8.25 -19.67
CA THR A 87 -19.21 9.46 -20.43
C THR A 87 -18.24 9.79 -21.56
N ASP A 88 -17.01 9.27 -21.50
CA ASP A 88 -15.99 9.43 -22.54
C ASP A 88 -16.02 8.35 -23.63
N GLY A 89 -17.00 7.43 -23.59
CA GLY A 89 -17.16 6.36 -24.57
C GLY A 89 -16.22 5.16 -24.37
N THR A 90 -15.45 5.10 -23.27
CA THR A 90 -14.64 3.92 -22.93
C THR A 90 -15.54 2.68 -22.82
N PRO A 91 -15.29 1.62 -23.60
CA PRO A 91 -16.13 0.42 -23.59
C PRO A 91 -15.94 -0.41 -22.32
N ALA A 92 -16.96 -1.18 -21.96
CA ALA A 92 -16.87 -2.16 -20.88
C ALA A 92 -16.01 -3.37 -21.27
N GLY A 93 -15.18 -3.87 -20.34
CA GLY A 93 -14.40 -5.10 -20.54
C GLY A 93 -13.07 -5.14 -19.80
N PHE A 94 -12.32 -6.24 -19.95
CA PHE A 94 -11.05 -6.49 -19.24
C PHE A 94 -9.79 -6.20 -20.07
N GLY A 95 -9.95 -5.73 -21.31
CA GLY A 95 -8.84 -5.47 -22.22
C GLY A 95 -8.24 -4.06 -22.09
N PRO A 96 -7.10 -3.80 -22.76
CA PRO A 96 -6.53 -2.46 -22.88
C PRO A 96 -7.54 -1.46 -23.42
N GLY A 97 -7.65 -0.30 -22.76
CA GLY A 97 -8.61 0.74 -23.15
C GLY A 97 -10.08 0.42 -22.84
N GLN A 98 -10.36 -0.61 -22.04
CA GLN A 98 -11.69 -0.94 -21.54
C GLN A 98 -11.78 -0.64 -20.04
N ASP A 99 -12.96 -0.30 -19.53
CA ASP A 99 -13.19 -0.15 -18.09
C ASP A 99 -13.81 -1.46 -17.53
N PRO A 100 -13.07 -2.18 -16.68
CA PRO A 100 -13.54 -3.47 -16.18
C PRO A 100 -14.59 -3.34 -15.08
N ARG A 101 -14.80 -2.14 -14.52
CA ARG A 101 -15.82 -1.89 -13.49
C ARG A 101 -17.22 -2.00 -14.09
N ILE A 102 -17.41 -1.46 -15.29
CA ILE A 102 -18.70 -1.52 -15.98
C ILE A 102 -18.93 -2.83 -16.75
N HIS A 103 -18.03 -3.81 -16.60
CA HIS A 103 -18.28 -5.16 -17.12
C HIS A 103 -19.46 -5.79 -16.39
N ASN A 104 -20.54 -6.09 -17.12
CA ASN A 104 -21.83 -6.58 -16.59
C ASN A 104 -22.58 -5.60 -15.67
N ALA A 105 -22.30 -4.29 -15.74
CA ALA A 105 -23.02 -3.27 -14.98
C ALA A 105 -24.39 -2.93 -15.60
N THR A 106 -25.21 -3.96 -15.85
CA THR A 106 -26.56 -3.88 -16.41
C THR A 106 -27.57 -4.45 -15.40
N PHE A 107 -28.48 -3.59 -14.95
CA PHE A 107 -29.35 -3.84 -13.81
C PHE A 107 -30.83 -3.82 -14.22
N THR A 108 -31.68 -4.39 -13.39
CA THR A 108 -33.14 -4.46 -13.59
C THR A 108 -33.90 -3.33 -12.91
N THR A 109 -33.22 -2.42 -12.21
CA THR A 109 -33.85 -1.23 -11.63
C THR A 109 -32.87 -0.04 -11.71
N PRO A 110 -33.37 1.20 -11.84
CA PRO A 110 -32.52 2.40 -11.90
C PRO A 110 -31.80 2.67 -10.58
N GLU A 111 -32.38 2.29 -9.44
CA GLU A 111 -31.79 2.51 -8.11
C GLU A 111 -30.50 1.71 -7.94
N ILE A 112 -30.45 0.46 -8.43
CA ILE A 112 -29.22 -0.34 -8.41
C ILE A 112 -28.18 0.27 -9.33
N ALA A 113 -28.57 0.71 -10.54
CA ALA A 113 -27.65 1.39 -11.45
C ALA A 113 -27.04 2.65 -10.81
N GLU A 114 -27.82 3.42 -10.05
CA GLU A 114 -27.35 4.61 -9.33
C GLU A 114 -26.37 4.30 -8.21
N ILE A 115 -26.59 3.22 -7.45
CA ILE A 115 -25.65 2.72 -6.44
C ILE A 115 -24.28 2.45 -7.08
N TYR A 116 -24.27 1.73 -8.21
CA TYR A 116 -23.04 1.39 -8.94
C TYR A 116 -22.38 2.62 -9.57
N ARG A 117 -23.16 3.49 -10.22
CA ARG A 117 -22.67 4.75 -10.81
C ARG A 117 -21.97 5.59 -9.73
N ARG A 118 -22.63 5.78 -8.60
CA ARG A 118 -22.10 6.53 -7.46
C ARG A 118 -20.81 5.90 -6.92
N PHE A 119 -20.82 4.59 -6.70
CA PHE A 119 -19.62 3.87 -6.26
C PHE A 119 -18.44 4.07 -7.22
N TYR A 120 -18.64 3.94 -8.53
CA TYR A 120 -17.56 4.09 -9.51
C TYR A 120 -17.07 5.53 -9.69
N GLU A 121 -17.94 6.51 -9.46
CA GLU A 121 -17.58 7.93 -9.48
C GLU A 121 -16.70 8.31 -8.27
N GLU A 122 -16.99 7.73 -7.11
CA GLU A 122 -16.36 8.10 -5.84
C GLU A 122 -15.19 7.18 -5.41
N THR A 123 -14.81 6.21 -6.25
CA THR A 123 -13.72 5.26 -5.93
C THR A 123 -12.71 5.10 -7.08
N PRO A 124 -11.43 4.74 -6.78
CA PRO A 124 -10.42 4.53 -7.80
C PRO A 124 -10.76 3.36 -8.74
N ALA A 125 -10.16 3.36 -9.93
CA ALA A 125 -10.50 2.40 -10.99
C ALA A 125 -10.25 0.92 -10.67
N GLY A 126 -9.38 0.62 -9.70
CA GLY A 126 -9.06 -0.74 -9.29
C GLY A 126 -10.08 -1.40 -8.35
N TYR A 127 -11.12 -0.67 -7.94
CA TYR A 127 -12.15 -1.17 -7.01
C TYR A 127 -13.44 -1.53 -7.73
N ARG A 128 -14.10 -2.58 -7.25
CA ARG A 128 -15.35 -3.12 -7.76
C ARG A 128 -16.33 -3.36 -6.64
N LEU A 129 -17.59 -3.09 -6.97
CA LEU A 129 -18.74 -3.45 -6.18
C LEU A 129 -19.48 -4.55 -6.93
N GLU A 130 -19.85 -5.61 -6.23
CA GLU A 130 -20.67 -6.71 -6.75
C GLU A 130 -21.86 -6.91 -5.83
N ARG A 131 -23.01 -7.31 -6.38
CA ARG A 131 -24.16 -7.73 -5.59
C ARG A 131 -24.38 -9.21 -5.84
N ASP A 132 -24.21 -9.99 -4.78
CA ASP A 132 -24.34 -11.43 -4.82
C ASP A 132 -25.52 -11.90 -3.99
N HIS A 133 -25.94 -13.14 -4.25
CA HIS A 133 -26.93 -13.84 -3.44
C HIS A 133 -26.23 -14.92 -2.63
N HIS A 134 -26.65 -15.09 -1.38
CA HIS A 134 -26.26 -16.29 -0.63
C HIS A 134 -26.74 -17.52 -1.39
N SER A 135 -25.85 -18.52 -1.52
CA SER A 135 -26.27 -19.82 -2.04
C SER A 135 -27.40 -20.38 -1.18
N SER A 136 -28.31 -21.15 -1.78
CA SER A 136 -29.44 -21.77 -1.08
C SER A 136 -29.06 -22.67 0.10
N ARG A 137 -27.78 -23.06 0.21
CA ARG A 137 -27.22 -23.85 1.33
C ARG A 137 -26.74 -23.01 2.51
N SER A 138 -26.68 -21.69 2.38
CA SER A 138 -26.33 -20.79 3.48
C SER A 138 -27.51 -20.66 4.45
N MET A 139 -27.25 -20.71 5.76
CA MET A 139 -28.25 -20.37 6.77
C MET A 139 -28.65 -18.88 6.70
N ARG A 140 -27.81 -18.02 6.09
CA ARG A 140 -28.14 -16.63 5.81
C ARG A 140 -28.92 -16.56 4.50
N ARG A 141 -30.21 -16.25 4.58
CA ARG A 141 -31.03 -15.92 3.41
C ARG A 141 -30.83 -14.44 3.09
N GLY A 142 -30.61 -14.10 1.83
CA GLY A 142 -30.51 -12.70 1.39
C GLY A 142 -29.48 -12.47 0.28
N SER A 143 -29.38 -11.22 -0.14
CA SER A 143 -28.27 -10.70 -0.93
C SER A 143 -27.27 -9.97 -0.06
N TYR A 144 -26.07 -9.81 -0.57
CA TYR A 144 -25.04 -8.99 0.03
C TYR A 144 -24.27 -8.23 -1.04
N TRP A 145 -23.65 -7.14 -0.62
CA TRP A 145 -22.73 -6.36 -1.42
C TRP A 145 -21.31 -6.80 -1.11
N ARG A 146 -20.49 -6.97 -2.15
CA ARG A 146 -19.08 -7.29 -2.02
C ARG A 146 -18.25 -6.18 -2.63
N LEU A 147 -17.41 -5.56 -1.80
CA LEU A 147 -16.33 -4.70 -2.23
C LEU A 147 -15.09 -5.55 -2.47
N THR A 148 -14.53 -5.50 -3.67
CA THR A 148 -13.23 -6.10 -3.99
C THR A 148 -12.35 -5.12 -4.75
N GLY A 149 -11.03 -5.31 -4.71
CA GLY A 149 -10.11 -4.57 -5.57
C GLY A 149 -8.83 -4.15 -4.89
N SER A 150 -7.95 -3.52 -5.65
CA SER A 150 -6.66 -3.03 -5.19
C SER A 150 -6.22 -1.85 -6.05
N GLY A 151 -5.23 -1.09 -5.56
CA GLY A 151 -4.52 -0.15 -6.43
C GLY A 151 -3.72 -0.88 -7.49
N GLN A 152 -3.32 -0.16 -8.55
CA GLN A 152 -2.31 -0.67 -9.48
C GLN A 152 -1.02 -0.99 -8.69
N ASP A 153 -0.47 -2.19 -8.91
CA ASP A 153 0.73 -2.72 -8.24
C ASP A 153 0.65 -2.90 -6.72
N ASP A 154 -0.53 -2.68 -6.13
CA ASP A 154 -0.75 -2.89 -4.70
C ASP A 154 -0.76 -4.40 -4.39
N PRO A 155 0.13 -4.89 -3.52
CA PRO A 155 0.22 -6.32 -3.21
C PRO A 155 -1.00 -6.83 -2.43
N ASP A 156 -1.75 -5.93 -1.78
CA ASP A 156 -2.91 -6.27 -0.97
C ASP A 156 -4.21 -5.95 -1.71
N THR A 157 -5.22 -6.81 -1.52
CA THR A 157 -6.56 -6.63 -2.08
C THR A 157 -7.56 -6.45 -0.94
N ILE A 158 -8.43 -5.44 -1.05
CA ILE A 158 -9.57 -5.33 -0.12
C ILE A 158 -10.62 -6.36 -0.48
N ARG A 159 -11.19 -7.01 0.54
CA ARG A 159 -12.40 -7.82 0.41
C ARG A 159 -13.31 -7.52 1.59
N HIS A 160 -14.45 -6.93 1.31
CA HIS A 160 -15.45 -6.62 2.33
C HIS A 160 -16.84 -7.05 1.87
N ILE A 161 -17.65 -7.54 2.80
CA ILE A 161 -19.01 -7.99 2.55
C ILE A 161 -19.94 -7.17 3.44
N TRP A 162 -21.01 -6.64 2.85
CA TRP A 162 -22.08 -5.96 3.54
C TRP A 162 -23.40 -6.69 3.29
N GLU A 163 -24.05 -7.17 4.36
CA GLU A 163 -25.31 -7.92 4.22
C GLU A 163 -26.48 -6.95 3.94
N ASP A 164 -27.40 -7.30 3.02
CA ASP A 164 -28.58 -6.45 2.79
C ASP A 164 -29.40 -6.29 4.08
N GLY A 165 -29.74 -5.05 4.42
CA GLY A 165 -30.46 -4.70 5.65
C GLY A 165 -29.58 -4.60 6.89
N GLU A 166 -28.27 -4.83 6.79
CA GLU A 166 -27.35 -4.52 7.88
C GLU A 166 -27.29 -3.00 8.12
N GLU A 167 -27.53 -2.60 9.38
CA GLU A 167 -27.41 -1.21 9.82
C GLU A 167 -25.95 -0.79 9.92
N VAL A 168 -25.66 0.48 9.63
CA VAL A 168 -24.32 1.04 9.80
C VAL A 168 -23.97 1.08 11.30
N ARG A 169 -23.06 0.20 11.71
CA ARG A 169 -22.58 0.12 13.10
C ARG A 169 -21.36 0.99 13.34
N GLY A 170 -21.23 1.52 14.56
CA GLY A 170 -20.03 2.22 15.03
C GLY A 170 -20.18 3.74 15.05
N SER A 171 -19.06 4.45 15.12
CA SER A 171 -18.97 5.90 15.29
C SER A 171 -19.09 6.67 13.96
N TRP A 172 -19.95 6.21 13.05
CA TRP A 172 -20.19 6.92 11.80
C TRP A 172 -21.13 8.11 12.02
N PRO A 173 -20.98 9.21 11.26
CA PRO A 173 -21.93 10.31 11.32
C PRO A 173 -23.37 9.86 11.05
N GLU A 174 -24.34 10.54 11.65
CA GLU A 174 -25.76 10.32 11.38
C GLU A 174 -26.06 10.51 9.88
N GLY A 175 -26.89 9.63 9.32
CA GLY A 175 -27.22 9.63 7.89
C GLY A 175 -26.21 8.92 6.97
N THR A 176 -25.12 8.38 7.51
CA THR A 176 -24.19 7.53 6.73
C THR A 176 -24.91 6.28 6.23
N THR A 177 -24.89 6.06 4.93
CA THR A 177 -25.41 4.84 4.28
C THR A 177 -24.35 3.75 4.22
N TRP A 178 -24.76 2.50 4.01
CA TRP A 178 -23.83 1.40 3.78
C TRP A 178 -22.89 1.66 2.58
N LEU A 179 -23.40 2.34 1.54
CA LEU A 179 -22.62 2.68 0.35
C LEU A 179 -21.50 3.67 0.69
N ASP A 180 -21.79 4.66 1.55
CA ASP A 180 -20.77 5.61 2.03
C ASP A 180 -19.64 4.88 2.77
N VAL A 181 -19.99 3.86 3.56
CA VAL A 181 -18.99 3.02 4.25
C VAL A 181 -18.12 2.28 3.25
N LEU A 182 -18.69 1.65 2.22
CA LEU A 182 -17.90 0.94 1.21
C LEU A 182 -16.99 1.87 0.40
N ILE A 183 -17.50 3.06 0.03
CA ILE A 183 -16.71 4.10 -0.66
C ILE A 183 -15.55 4.54 0.23
N PHE A 184 -15.80 4.79 1.52
CA PHE A 184 -14.74 5.14 2.47
C PHE A 184 -13.69 4.02 2.59
N LEU A 185 -14.12 2.75 2.70
CA LEU A 185 -13.20 1.62 2.82
C LEU A 185 -12.31 1.48 1.56
N ALA A 186 -12.88 1.64 0.37
CA ALA A 186 -12.13 1.62 -0.88
C ALA A 186 -11.09 2.75 -0.94
N ASN A 187 -11.50 3.98 -0.62
CA ASN A 187 -10.62 5.15 -0.63
C ASN A 187 -9.51 5.04 0.42
N ARG A 188 -9.83 4.63 1.66
CA ARG A 188 -8.84 4.40 2.72
C ARG A 188 -7.85 3.31 2.34
N HIS A 189 -8.31 2.23 1.70
CA HIS A 189 -7.40 1.20 1.19
C HIS A 189 -6.45 1.81 0.16
N ALA A 190 -6.96 2.60 -0.78
CA ALA A 190 -6.18 3.20 -1.86
C ALA A 190 -5.13 4.18 -1.33
N GLU A 191 -5.49 5.01 -0.34
CA GLU A 191 -4.58 5.92 0.35
C GLU A 191 -3.40 5.18 1.00
N GLY A 192 -3.62 3.96 1.49
CA GLY A 192 -2.57 3.12 2.08
C GLY A 192 -1.71 2.37 1.07
N ALA A 193 -2.09 2.35 -0.22
CA ALA A 193 -1.40 1.57 -1.25
C ALA A 193 0.09 1.95 -1.43
N PRO A 194 0.48 3.24 -1.48
CA PRO A 194 1.88 3.62 -1.66
C PRO A 194 2.81 3.01 -0.60
N ALA A 195 2.39 3.01 0.67
CA ALA A 195 3.17 2.44 1.77
C ALA A 195 3.31 0.91 1.66
N ARG A 196 2.26 0.22 1.21
CA ARG A 196 2.30 -1.23 0.97
C ARG A 196 3.20 -1.59 -0.22
N ILE A 197 3.11 -0.81 -1.30
CA ILE A 197 3.96 -0.97 -2.48
C ILE A 197 5.44 -0.78 -2.11
N GLU A 198 5.77 0.29 -1.39
CA GLU A 198 7.14 0.55 -0.92
C GLU A 198 7.64 -0.57 -0.01
N LYS A 199 6.81 -1.04 0.93
CA LYS A 199 7.14 -2.15 1.81
C LYS A 199 7.41 -3.43 1.02
N ALA A 200 6.53 -3.80 0.09
CA ALA A 200 6.70 -5.01 -0.72
C ALA A 200 7.93 -4.91 -1.65
N ALA A 201 8.22 -3.73 -2.19
CA ALA A 201 9.43 -3.50 -2.97
C ALA A 201 10.70 -3.66 -2.12
N ALA A 202 10.69 -3.16 -0.87
CA ALA A 202 11.80 -3.34 0.06
C ALA A 202 12.00 -4.81 0.46
N GLU A 203 10.91 -5.52 0.78
CA GLU A 203 10.95 -6.96 1.09
C GLU A 203 11.49 -7.79 -0.09
N LYS A 204 11.05 -7.46 -1.32
CA LYS A 204 11.57 -8.08 -2.54
C LYS A 204 13.06 -7.81 -2.73
N ALA A 205 13.51 -6.56 -2.55
CA ALA A 205 14.93 -6.21 -2.68
C ALA A 205 15.81 -6.93 -1.65
N ILE A 206 15.34 -7.07 -0.41
CA ILE A 206 16.04 -7.85 0.63
C ILE A 206 16.13 -9.33 0.20
N ALA A 207 15.02 -9.92 -0.24
CA ALA A 207 14.99 -11.33 -0.67
C ALA A 207 15.93 -11.58 -1.88
N GLU A 208 15.97 -10.66 -2.85
CA GLU A 208 16.90 -10.73 -3.99
C GLU A 208 18.36 -10.59 -3.54
N ALA A 209 18.66 -9.69 -2.61
CA ALA A 209 20.00 -9.54 -2.05
C ALA A 209 20.45 -10.79 -1.27
N GLU A 210 19.57 -11.38 -0.45
CA GLU A 210 19.85 -12.63 0.26
C GLU A 210 20.08 -13.81 -0.69
N ALA A 211 19.30 -13.89 -1.77
CA ALA A 211 19.50 -14.91 -2.81
C ALA A 211 20.86 -14.73 -3.50
N ALA A 212 21.24 -13.50 -3.85
CA ALA A 212 22.53 -13.20 -4.47
C ALA A 212 23.72 -13.51 -3.53
N VAL A 213 23.60 -13.19 -2.24
CA VAL A 213 24.62 -13.55 -1.23
C VAL A 213 24.76 -15.06 -1.11
N ARG A 214 23.65 -15.80 -1.12
CA ARG A 214 23.65 -17.26 -1.05
C ARG A 214 24.30 -17.89 -2.28
N GLU A 215 23.95 -17.42 -3.48
CA GLU A 215 24.54 -17.88 -4.74
C GLU A 215 26.04 -17.59 -4.78
N ALA A 216 26.46 -16.36 -4.42
CA ALA A 216 27.86 -16.00 -4.33
C ALA A 216 28.62 -16.88 -3.32
N ARG A 217 27.98 -17.21 -2.20
CA ARG A 217 28.56 -18.08 -1.18
C ARG A 217 28.71 -19.52 -1.67
N GLU A 218 27.71 -20.07 -2.35
CA GLU A 218 27.78 -21.39 -2.96
C GLU A 218 28.87 -21.46 -4.03
N ALA A 219 29.01 -20.42 -4.85
CA ALA A 219 30.07 -20.30 -5.84
C ALA A 219 31.47 -20.25 -5.19
N GLN A 220 31.64 -19.48 -4.11
CA GLN A 220 32.90 -19.45 -3.33
C GLN A 220 33.25 -20.84 -2.78
N LEU A 221 32.27 -21.55 -2.19
CA LEU A 221 32.48 -22.90 -1.66
C LEU A 221 32.78 -23.91 -2.77
N ALA A 222 32.14 -23.80 -3.93
CA ALA A 222 32.41 -24.65 -5.08
C ALA A 222 33.84 -24.45 -5.62
N GLU A 223 34.31 -23.20 -5.70
CA GLU A 223 35.67 -22.88 -6.10
C GLU A 223 36.71 -23.34 -5.06
N ALA A 224 36.43 -23.14 -3.76
CA ALA A 224 37.28 -23.64 -2.69
C ALA A 224 37.40 -25.17 -2.71
N ARG A 225 36.31 -25.89 -3.00
CA ARG A 225 36.33 -27.36 -3.21
C ARG A 225 37.19 -27.76 -4.41
N ARG A 226 37.10 -27.00 -5.50
CA ARG A 226 37.88 -27.26 -6.72
C ARG A 226 39.37 -27.05 -6.49
N THR A 227 39.75 -26.01 -5.76
CA THR A 227 41.14 -25.60 -5.53
C THR A 227 41.83 -26.36 -4.38
N LYS A 228 41.13 -26.55 -3.26
CA LYS A 228 41.69 -27.12 -2.03
C LYS A 228 41.28 -28.57 -1.75
N GLY A 229 40.36 -29.13 -2.52
CA GLY A 229 39.80 -30.46 -2.29
C GLY A 229 38.68 -30.48 -1.25
N ALA A 230 38.59 -31.55 -0.45
CA ALA A 230 37.55 -31.68 0.56
C ALA A 230 37.66 -30.58 1.63
N LEU A 231 36.60 -29.77 1.77
CA LEU A 231 36.53 -28.70 2.77
C LEU A 231 36.31 -29.26 4.19
N ALA A 232 36.55 -28.41 5.18
CA ALA A 232 36.31 -28.68 6.59
C ALA A 232 34.87 -29.12 6.82
N THR A 233 34.70 -30.14 7.65
CA THR A 233 33.37 -30.65 8.02
C THR A 233 32.70 -29.74 9.06
N ASP A 234 31.36 -29.73 9.12
CA ASP A 234 30.60 -28.99 10.14
C ASP A 234 31.04 -29.33 11.58
N ARG A 235 31.49 -30.57 11.81
CA ARG A 235 32.03 -31.01 13.10
C ARG A 235 33.37 -30.35 13.41
N GLN A 236 34.29 -30.28 12.45
CA GLN A 236 35.58 -29.59 12.62
C GLN A 236 35.35 -28.09 12.84
N ILE A 237 34.48 -27.46 12.05
CA ILE A 237 34.16 -26.04 12.16
C ILE A 237 33.56 -25.72 13.54
N SER A 238 32.56 -26.49 13.97
CA SER A 238 31.97 -26.33 15.31
C SER A 238 32.98 -26.52 16.44
N TYR A 239 33.90 -27.48 16.27
CA TYR A 239 34.96 -27.72 17.25
C TYR A 239 35.94 -26.54 17.32
N ILE A 240 36.42 -26.04 16.18
CA ILE A 240 37.28 -24.85 16.11
C ILE A 240 36.59 -23.64 16.77
N LEU A 241 35.33 -23.36 16.43
CA LEU A 241 34.56 -22.28 17.06
C LEU A 241 34.45 -22.43 18.58
N SER A 242 34.30 -23.66 19.08
CA SER A 242 34.26 -23.92 20.52
C SER A 242 35.62 -23.67 21.21
N LEU A 243 36.73 -24.00 20.55
CA LEU A 243 38.08 -23.71 21.06
C LEU A 243 38.35 -22.20 21.08
N LEU A 244 37.94 -21.48 20.02
CA LEU A 244 38.01 -20.02 19.94
C LEU A 244 37.21 -19.34 21.06
N ALA A 245 35.99 -19.81 21.32
CA ALA A 245 35.15 -19.29 22.40
C ALA A 245 35.79 -19.53 23.77
N ARG A 246 36.26 -20.76 24.05
CA ARG A 246 36.89 -21.09 25.35
C ARG A 246 38.14 -20.25 25.62
N ARG A 247 39.01 -20.05 24.62
CA ARG A 247 40.21 -19.24 24.76
C ARG A 247 39.90 -17.75 24.97
N ARG A 248 38.81 -17.25 24.37
CA ARG A 248 38.32 -15.88 24.62
C ARG A 248 37.92 -15.69 26.07
N ASP A 249 37.30 -16.71 26.67
CA ASP A 249 36.82 -16.66 28.05
C ASP A 249 37.96 -16.81 29.08
N SER A 250 38.97 -17.65 28.80
CA SER A 250 40.07 -17.91 29.75
C SER A 250 41.15 -16.83 29.79
N GLY A 251 41.27 -16.01 28.73
CA GLY A 251 42.32 -14.98 28.63
C GLY A 251 43.74 -15.52 28.44
N GLU A 252 43.92 -16.85 28.37
CA GLU A 252 45.23 -17.52 28.20
C GLU A 252 45.81 -17.43 26.77
N GLY A 253 45.18 -16.67 25.86
CA GLY A 253 45.55 -16.58 24.45
C GLY A 253 46.60 -15.51 24.12
N GLY A 254 47.76 -15.52 24.80
CA GLY A 254 48.86 -14.56 24.54
C GLY A 254 49.65 -14.78 23.23
N GLY A 255 49.26 -15.74 22.38
CA GLY A 255 49.97 -16.14 21.16
C GLY A 255 49.12 -15.98 19.90
N PHE A 256 49.73 -15.45 18.84
CA PHE A 256 49.19 -15.06 17.54
C PHE A 256 47.95 -15.84 17.04
N PHE A 257 46.79 -15.17 17.06
CA PHE A 257 45.60 -15.58 16.30
C PHE A 257 45.64 -15.03 14.87
N SER A 258 46.59 -15.49 14.07
CA SER A 258 46.54 -15.28 12.62
C SER A 258 45.75 -16.43 12.00
N GLY A 259 44.42 -16.34 12.03
CA GLY A 259 43.56 -17.38 11.47
C GLY A 259 42.09 -16.99 11.33
N PRO A 260 41.32 -17.78 10.57
CA PRO A 260 39.88 -17.58 10.39
C PRO A 260 39.15 -17.72 11.73
N THR A 261 38.39 -16.69 12.10
CA THR A 261 37.64 -16.65 13.38
C THR A 261 36.13 -16.72 13.20
N THR A 262 35.64 -16.63 11.96
CA THR A 262 34.22 -16.71 11.64
C THR A 262 33.88 -18.06 11.04
N ARG A 263 32.61 -18.49 11.18
CA ARG A 263 32.12 -19.71 10.53
C ARG A 263 32.34 -19.65 9.01
N ALA A 264 32.09 -18.49 8.40
CA ALA A 264 32.24 -18.29 6.96
C ALA A 264 33.68 -18.50 6.48
N ASP A 265 34.68 -18.06 7.26
CA ASP A 265 36.08 -18.27 6.88
C ASP A 265 36.52 -19.72 7.11
N LEU A 266 36.02 -20.34 8.20
CA LEU A 266 36.33 -21.74 8.53
C LEU A 266 35.76 -22.74 7.53
N GLU A 267 34.58 -22.45 6.96
CA GLU A 267 34.00 -23.22 5.87
C GLU A 267 34.86 -23.22 4.59
N LEU A 268 35.77 -22.24 4.42
CA LEU A 268 36.72 -22.17 3.30
C LEU A 268 38.05 -22.88 3.56
N LEU A 269 38.23 -23.46 4.76
CA LEU A 269 39.39 -24.31 5.04
C LEU A 269 39.20 -25.67 4.37
N SER A 270 40.28 -26.20 3.82
CA SER A 270 40.36 -27.63 3.54
C SER A 270 40.29 -28.44 4.82
N LYS A 271 39.93 -29.72 4.72
CA LYS A 271 39.92 -30.65 5.85
C LYS A 271 41.29 -30.74 6.55
N ALA A 272 42.38 -30.68 5.77
CA ALA A 272 43.75 -30.71 6.28
C ALA A 272 44.13 -29.41 7.01
N GLU A 273 43.83 -28.25 6.42
CA GLU A 273 44.04 -26.94 7.07
C GLU A 273 43.25 -26.85 8.39
N ALA A 274 42.01 -27.33 8.41
CA ALA A 274 41.19 -27.34 9.62
C ALA A 274 41.76 -28.23 10.72
N SER A 275 42.28 -29.42 10.38
CA SER A 275 42.98 -30.29 11.35
C SER A 275 44.24 -29.62 11.89
N ALA A 276 45.09 -29.06 11.03
CA ALA A 276 46.28 -28.33 11.47
C ALA A 276 45.93 -27.11 12.35
N TYR A 277 44.82 -26.43 12.05
CA TYR A 277 44.35 -25.33 12.88
C TYR A 277 43.87 -25.81 14.25
N ILE A 278 43.20 -26.96 14.33
CA ILE A 278 42.84 -27.59 15.60
C ILE A 278 44.08 -27.94 16.42
N ASP A 279 45.10 -28.55 15.81
CA ASP A 279 46.35 -28.94 16.49
C ASP A 279 47.05 -27.70 17.07
N SER A 280 47.10 -26.60 16.30
CA SER A 280 47.62 -25.30 16.77
C SER A 280 46.79 -24.70 17.91
N LEU A 281 45.45 -24.84 17.88
CA LEU A 281 44.57 -24.34 18.95
C LEU A 281 44.56 -25.21 20.22
N THR A 282 45.14 -26.41 20.15
CA THR A 282 45.22 -27.35 21.27
C THR A 282 46.64 -27.55 21.78
N ASP A 283 47.61 -26.84 21.17
CA ASP A 283 49.05 -26.94 21.46
C ASP A 283 49.62 -28.37 21.30
N ASN A 284 49.02 -29.16 20.38
CA ASN A 284 49.42 -30.54 20.07
C ASN A 284 50.31 -30.60 18.82
N TYR A 285 51.53 -30.04 18.90
CA TYR A 285 52.52 -30.09 17.81
C TYR A 285 53.28 -31.41 17.72
#